data_AF-A0A3M1SDM3-F1
#
_entry.id   AF-A0A3M1SDM3-F1
#
_cell.length_a   1.000
_cell.length_b   1.000
_cell.length_c   1.000
_cell.angle_alpha   90.00
_cell.angle_beta   90.00
_cell.angle_gamma   90.00
#
_symmetry.space_group_name_H-M   'P 1'
#
loop_
_entity.id
_entity.type
_entity.pdbx_description
1 polymer ?
#
loop_
_entity_poly.entity_id
_entity_poly.type
_entity_poly.pdbx_seq_one_letter_code
_entity_poly.pdbx_strand_id
1 'polypeptide(L)'
;MSKRDERLRKKIIWELRIKARFLSYIGLFGVITFSVLIIKLLPQWPHSKLYVYGAVLMEIFSFVFFIYTRRILAGLNASPSDKDLARFADFLSLYYYPSFLFRKKKNPYIVPDEDVND
;
A
#
# COMPACT_ATOMS: atom_id res chain seq x y z
N MET A 1 4.52 -21.46 -19.89
CA MET A 1 4.07 -21.10 -18.53
C MET A 1 3.18 -22.24 -18.04
N SER A 2 3.47 -22.86 -16.89
CA SER A 2 2.69 -24.00 -16.41
C SER A 2 1.31 -23.53 -15.92
N LYS A 3 0.26 -24.36 -16.05
CA LYS A 3 -1.09 -24.10 -15.46
C LYS A 3 -1.03 -23.85 -13.94
N ARG A 4 0.09 -24.18 -13.28
CA ARG A 4 0.36 -23.90 -11.86
C ARG A 4 0.80 -22.45 -11.62
N ASP A 5 1.61 -21.90 -12.52
CA ASP A 5 2.17 -20.54 -12.41
C ASP A 5 1.09 -19.48 -12.64
N GLU A 6 0.19 -19.70 -13.59
CA GLU A 6 -0.96 -18.81 -13.81
C GLU A 6 -1.88 -18.73 -12.59
N ARG A 7 -2.11 -19.86 -11.92
CA ARG A 7 -2.93 -19.91 -10.69
C ARG A 7 -2.25 -19.20 -9.53
N LEU A 8 -0.93 -19.37 -9.38
CA LEU A 8 -0.13 -18.64 -8.39
C LEU A 8 -0.16 -17.13 -8.65
N ARG A 9 0.04 -16.71 -9.90
CA ARG A 9 0.00 -15.31 -10.32
C ARG A 9 -1.35 -14.66 -10.04
N LYS A 10 -2.45 -15.32 -10.40
CA LYS A 10 -3.81 -14.85 -10.08
C LYS A 10 -4.05 -14.71 -8.58
N LYS A 11 -3.55 -15.65 -7.77
CA LYS A 11 -3.65 -15.58 -6.30
C LYS A 11 -2.87 -14.39 -5.73
N ILE A 12 -1.65 -14.15 -6.22
CA ILE A 12 -0.82 -13.01 -5.79
C ILE A 12 -1.49 -11.69 -6.15
N ILE A 13 -1.98 -11.54 -7.38
CA ILE A 13 -2.71 -10.33 -7.81
C ILE A 13 -3.93 -10.09 -6.91
N TRP A 14 -4.68 -11.14 -6.59
CA TRP A 14 -5.85 -11.04 -5.72
C TRP A 14 -5.48 -10.59 -4.31
N GLU A 15 -4.42 -11.17 -3.71
CA GLU A 15 -3.93 -10.75 -2.39
C GLU A 15 -3.44 -9.28 -2.41
N LEU A 16 -2.65 -8.89 -3.41
CA LEU A 16 -2.17 -7.51 -3.57
C LEU A 16 -3.33 -6.52 -3.75
N ARG A 17 -4.40 -6.92 -4.45
CA ARG A 17 -5.60 -6.10 -4.62
C ARG A 17 -6.33 -5.88 -3.30
N ILE A 18 -6.49 -6.93 -2.49
CA ILE A 18 -7.11 -6.79 -1.16
C ILE A 18 -6.27 -5.86 -0.29
N LYS A 19 -4.96 -6.05 -0.29
CA LYS A 19 -4.02 -5.20 0.46
C LYS A 19 -4.13 -3.75 0.04
N ALA A 20 -4.02 -3.46 -1.26
CA ALA A 20 -4.11 -2.11 -1.78
C ALA A 20 -5.49 -1.45 -1.52
N ARG A 21 -6.58 -2.22 -1.52
CA ARG A 21 -7.92 -1.72 -1.11
C ARG A 21 -7.94 -1.33 0.36
N PHE A 22 -7.45 -2.18 1.25
CA PHE A 22 -7.39 -1.89 2.68
C PHE A 22 -6.58 -0.63 2.97
N LEU A 23 -5.38 -0.52 2.39
CA LEU A 23 -4.52 0.66 2.53
C LEU A 23 -5.14 1.93 1.93
N SER A 24 -5.89 1.80 0.82
CA SER A 24 -6.67 2.90 0.27
C SER A 24 -7.77 3.36 1.24
N TYR A 25 -8.48 2.46 1.91
CA TYR A 25 -9.46 2.85 2.93
C TYR A 25 -8.81 3.53 4.13
N ILE A 26 -7.64 3.08 4.57
CA ILE A 26 -6.88 3.75 5.65
C ILE A 26 -6.49 5.17 5.23
N GLY A 27 -5.98 5.35 4.01
CA GLY A 27 -5.64 6.68 3.48
C GLY A 27 -6.86 7.60 3.44
N LEU A 28 -8.00 7.09 2.95
CA LEU A 28 -9.25 7.85 2.91
C LEU A 28 -9.75 8.23 4.32
N PHE A 29 -9.68 7.29 5.26
CA PHE A 29 -10.04 7.53 6.66
C PHE A 29 -9.15 8.61 7.29
N GLY A 30 -7.84 8.58 6.99
CA GLY A 30 -6.89 9.62 7.38
C GLY A 30 -7.30 10.99 6.85
N VAL A 31 -7.60 11.10 5.54
CA VAL A 31 -8.08 12.34 4.94
C VAL A 31 -9.30 12.88 5.68
N ILE A 32 -10.35 12.06 5.83
CA ILE A 32 -11.59 12.48 6.52
C ILE A 32 -11.31 12.95 7.95
N THR A 33 -10.48 12.20 8.69
CA THR A 33 -10.16 12.50 10.09
C THR A 33 -9.42 13.82 10.21
N PHE A 34 -8.40 14.05 9.38
CA PHE A 34 -7.63 15.28 9.44
C PHE A 34 -8.41 16.48 8.89
N SER A 35 -9.27 16.31 7.87
CA SER A 35 -10.18 17.36 7.41
C SER A 35 -11.11 17.83 8.55
N VAL A 36 -11.71 16.89 9.28
CA VAL A 36 -12.56 17.22 10.44
C VAL A 36 -11.75 17.91 11.55
N LEU A 37 -10.53 17.45 11.79
CA LEU A 37 -9.64 18.02 12.80
C LEU A 37 -9.23 19.45 12.45
N ILE A 38 -8.97 19.75 11.17
CA ILE A 38 -8.68 21.10 10.67
C ILE A 38 -9.88 22.01 10.86
N ILE A 39 -11.09 21.58 10.46
CA ILE A 39 -12.33 22.36 10.65
C ILE A 39 -12.54 22.71 12.12
N LYS A 40 -12.25 21.77 13.02
CA LYS A 40 -12.40 21.98 14.48
C LYS A 40 -11.33 22.91 15.06
N LEU A 41 -10.11 22.89 14.54
CA LEU A 41 -8.98 23.67 15.06
C LEU A 41 -8.87 25.07 14.44
N LEU A 42 -9.42 25.29 13.24
CA LEU A 42 -9.38 26.57 12.53
C LEU A 42 -9.89 27.76 13.38
N PRO A 43 -11.00 27.65 14.15
CA PRO A 43 -11.50 28.76 14.98
C PRO A 43 -10.52 29.16 16.11
N GLN A 44 -9.65 28.24 16.55
CA GLN A 44 -8.66 28.49 17.60
C GLN A 44 -7.26 28.78 17.03
N TRP A 45 -7.16 29.05 15.73
CA TRP A 45 -5.92 29.25 14.99
C TRP A 45 -4.85 30.09 15.72
N PRO A 46 -5.17 31.21 16.40
CA PRO A 46 -4.14 32.00 17.07
C PRO A 46 -3.37 31.22 18.15
N HIS A 47 -4.02 30.26 18.82
CA HIS A 47 -3.47 29.50 19.93
C HIS A 47 -2.94 28.11 19.53
N SER A 48 -3.38 27.58 18.39
CA SER A 48 -3.12 26.18 17.98
C SER A 48 -2.49 26.04 16.58
N LYS A 49 -1.77 27.06 16.09
CA LYS A 49 -1.09 27.08 14.77
C LYS A 49 -0.30 25.79 14.46
N LEU A 50 0.51 25.32 15.41
CA LEU A 50 1.32 24.10 15.27
C LEU A 50 0.47 22.86 15.01
N TYR A 51 -0.64 22.72 15.74
CA TYR A 51 -1.56 21.59 15.56
C TYR A 51 -2.28 21.65 14.22
N VAL A 52 -2.65 22.86 13.76
CA VAL A 52 -3.32 23.00 12.47
C VAL A 52 -2.35 22.72 11.32
N TYR A 53 -1.11 23.21 11.38
CA TYR A 53 -0.09 22.86 10.38
C TYR A 53 0.21 21.36 10.37
N GLY A 54 0.33 20.73 11.53
CA GLY A 54 0.48 19.28 11.64
C GLY A 54 -0.70 18.53 11.02
N ALA A 55 -1.93 18.96 11.29
CA ALA A 55 -3.13 18.35 10.74
C ALA A 55 -3.20 18.48 9.21
N VAL A 56 -2.88 19.67 8.66
CA VAL A 56 -2.82 19.90 7.20
C VAL A 56 -1.75 19.02 6.56
N LEU A 57 -0.56 18.92 7.17
CA LEU A 57 0.50 18.07 6.64
C LEU A 57 0.11 16.59 6.64
N MET A 58 -0.55 16.13 7.70
CA MET A 58 -1.05 14.76 7.79
C MET A 58 -2.23 14.49 6.84
N GLU A 59 -3.08 15.48 6.59
CA GLU A 59 -4.13 15.42 5.57
C GLU A 59 -3.51 15.26 4.17
N ILE A 60 -2.53 16.09 3.82
CA ILE A 60 -1.81 16.00 2.54
C ILE A 60 -1.16 14.62 2.39
N PHE A 61 -0.45 14.15 3.42
CA PHE A 61 0.17 12.83 3.41
C PHE A 61 -0.87 11.71 3.20
N SER A 62 -1.98 11.76 3.94
CA SER A 62 -3.08 10.80 3.81
C SER A 62 -3.69 10.82 2.41
N PHE A 63 -3.83 12.00 1.81
CA PHE A 63 -4.37 12.18 0.47
C PHE A 63 -3.44 11.63 -0.61
N VAL A 64 -2.15 11.96 -0.54
CA VAL A 64 -1.13 11.41 -1.45
C VAL A 64 -1.06 9.89 -1.33
N PHE A 65 -1.10 9.37 -0.10
CA PHE A 65 -1.12 7.94 0.18
C PHE A 65 -2.36 7.26 -0.41
N PHE A 66 -3.53 7.88 -0.27
CA PHE A 66 -4.78 7.41 -0.87
C PHE A 66 -4.70 7.36 -2.41
N ILE A 67 -4.17 8.40 -3.06
CA ILE A 67 -3.99 8.42 -4.52
C ILE A 67 -3.02 7.33 -4.96
N TYR A 68 -1.90 7.17 -4.25
CA TYR A 68 -0.89 6.19 -4.61
C TYR A 68 -1.41 4.76 -4.52
N THR A 69 -2.14 4.43 -3.45
CA THR A 69 -2.79 3.12 -3.28
C THR A 69 -3.89 2.87 -4.32
N ARG A 70 -4.66 3.90 -4.70
CA ARG A 70 -5.60 3.85 -5.84
C ARG A 70 -4.89 3.58 -7.16
N ARG A 71 -3.73 4.20 -7.40
CA ARG A 71 -2.93 3.96 -8.61
C ARG A 71 -2.41 2.53 -8.68
N ILE A 72 -1.97 1.97 -7.56
CA ILE A 72 -1.59 0.54 -7.45
C ILE A 72 -2.79 -0.35 -7.81
N LEU A 73 -3.98 -0.06 -7.27
CA LEU A 73 -5.19 -0.81 -7.60
C LEU A 73 -5.54 -0.77 -9.09
N ALA A 74 -5.42 0.40 -9.73
CA ALA A 74 -5.63 0.55 -11.16
C ALA A 74 -4.62 -0.28 -11.96
N GLY A 75 -3.33 -0.22 -11.58
CA GLY A 75 -2.27 -1.03 -12.19
C GLY A 75 -2.50 -2.53 -12.05
N LEU A 76 -2.98 -3.00 -10.88
CA LEU A 76 -3.32 -4.40 -10.64
C LEU A 76 -4.55 -4.88 -11.43
N ASN A 77 -5.37 -3.98 -11.97
CA ASN A 77 -6.53 -4.32 -12.80
C ASN A 77 -6.20 -4.31 -14.31
N ALA A 78 -5.15 -3.60 -14.73
CA ALA A 78 -4.78 -3.39 -16.14
C ALA A 78 -3.80 -4.46 -16.68
N SER A 79 -3.83 -5.69 -16.18
CA SER A 79 -2.88 -6.77 -16.51
C SER A 79 -1.41 -6.36 -16.26
N PRO A 80 -1.01 -6.22 -14.97
CA PRO A 80 0.32 -5.73 -14.61
C PRO A 80 1.44 -6.66 -15.10
N SER A 81 2.61 -6.10 -15.39
CA SER A 81 3.84 -6.86 -15.64
C SER A 81 4.38 -7.46 -14.33
N ASP A 82 5.22 -8.49 -14.41
CA ASP A 82 5.83 -9.11 -13.23
C ASP A 82 6.76 -8.14 -12.48
N LYS A 83 7.38 -7.18 -13.20
CA LYS A 83 8.14 -6.07 -12.60
C LYS A 83 7.25 -5.13 -11.78
N ASP A 84 6.04 -4.84 -12.27
CA ASP A 84 5.08 -4.00 -11.56
C ASP A 84 4.55 -4.71 -10.32
N LEU A 85 4.30 -6.03 -10.43
CA LEU A 85 3.88 -6.85 -9.29
C LEU A 85 4.92 -6.86 -8.17
N ALA A 86 6.21 -7.00 -8.50
CA ALA A 86 7.29 -6.92 -7.53
C ALA A 86 7.33 -5.54 -6.85
N ARG A 87 7.29 -4.45 -7.64
CA ARG A 87 7.30 -3.08 -7.12
C ARG A 87 6.10 -2.78 -6.21
N PHE A 88 4.91 -3.24 -6.57
CA PHE A 88 3.71 -3.08 -5.75
C PHE A 88 3.78 -3.93 -4.49
N ALA A 89 4.32 -5.15 -4.57
CA ALA A 89 4.50 -6.01 -3.40
C ALA A 89 5.47 -5.40 -2.39
N ASP A 90 6.60 -4.86 -2.84
CA ASP A 90 7.59 -4.20 -1.99
C ASP A 90 6.98 -3.00 -1.27
N PHE A 91 6.29 -2.12 -2.01
CA PHE A 91 5.58 -0.99 -1.41
C PHE A 91 4.54 -1.44 -0.39
N LEU A 92 3.68 -2.41 -0.74
CA LEU A 92 2.63 -2.89 0.16
C LEU A 92 3.19 -3.61 1.40
N SER A 93 4.40 -4.18 1.32
CA SER A 93 5.06 -4.83 2.44
C SER A 93 5.59 -3.85 3.48
N LEU A 94 6.01 -2.65 3.07
CA LEU A 94 6.51 -1.61 3.98
C LEU A 94 5.42 -1.05 4.90
N TYR A 95 4.18 -0.96 4.39
CA TYR A 95 3.05 -0.40 5.11
C TYR A 95 2.17 -1.46 5.79
N TYR A 96 2.63 -2.71 5.83
CA TYR A 96 1.88 -3.82 6.41
C TYR A 96 2.80 -4.76 7.20
N TYR A 97 2.59 -4.90 8.53
CA TYR A 97 2.59 -6.19 9.25
C TYR A 97 2.43 -6.05 10.79
N PRO A 98 1.66 -6.95 11.43
CA PRO A 98 2.19 -7.75 12.55
C PRO A 98 2.38 -9.18 12.06
N SER A 99 3.63 -9.64 12.11
CA SER A 99 4.27 -10.85 11.53
C SER A 99 3.54 -12.20 11.72
N PHE A 100 2.35 -12.21 12.30
CA PHE A 100 1.61 -13.36 12.78
C PHE A 100 0.69 -14.02 11.73
N LEU A 101 0.15 -13.26 10.75
CA LEU A 101 -0.88 -13.77 9.84
C LEU A 101 -0.37 -14.44 8.55
N PHE A 102 0.85 -14.12 8.10
CA PHE A 102 1.48 -14.90 7.02
C PHE A 102 2.85 -15.37 7.48
N ARG A 103 2.90 -16.66 7.81
CA ARG A 103 4.13 -17.47 7.89
C ARG A 103 5.03 -17.10 6.71
N LYS A 104 6.28 -16.70 7.02
CA LYS A 104 7.40 -16.47 6.09
C LYS A 104 7.22 -17.21 4.76
N LYS A 105 6.58 -16.58 3.77
CA LYS A 105 6.59 -17.09 2.41
C LYS A 105 7.60 -16.26 1.64
N LYS A 106 8.80 -16.85 1.53
CA LYS A 106 9.91 -16.37 0.70
C LYS A 106 9.35 -15.87 -0.63
N ASN A 107 9.78 -14.67 -1.05
CA ASN A 107 9.42 -14.07 -2.32
C ASN A 107 9.69 -15.08 -3.46
N PRO A 108 8.67 -15.58 -4.18
CA PRO A 108 8.86 -16.63 -5.19
C PRO A 108 9.58 -16.14 -6.45
N TYR A 109 9.88 -14.83 -6.55
CA TYR A 109 10.62 -14.22 -7.64
C TYR A 109 12.12 -14.03 -7.36
N ILE A 110 12.59 -14.38 -6.16
CA ILE A 110 14.03 -14.43 -5.84
C ILE A 110 14.45 -15.89 -5.98
N VAL A 111 14.75 -16.30 -7.21
CA VAL A 111 15.56 -17.48 -7.50
C VAL A 111 17.00 -17.04 -7.26
N PRO A 112 17.76 -17.62 -6.30
CA PRO A 112 19.20 -17.50 -6.34
C PRO A 112 19.65 -18.19 -7.63
N ASP A 113 20.29 -17.44 -8.52
CA ASP A 113 21.03 -18.03 -9.63
C ASP A 113 22.20 -18.84 -9.05
N GLU A 114 22.33 -20.10 -9.47
CA GLU A 114 23.46 -21.03 -9.27
C GLU A 114 23.64 -21.56 -7.83
N ASP A 115 23.84 -22.86 -7.58
CA ASP A 115 24.98 -23.66 -8.02
C ASP A 115 24.62 -24.87 -8.89
N VAL A 116 25.07 -24.85 -10.13
CA VAL A 116 25.41 -26.08 -10.87
C VAL A 116 26.78 -26.51 -10.32
N ASN A 117 26.80 -27.50 -9.44
CA ASN A 117 28.05 -28.21 -9.09
C ASN A 117 28.21 -29.40 -10.03
N ASP A 118 29.37 -29.43 -10.68
CA ASP A 118 30.00 -30.56 -11.39
C ASP A 118 30.04 -31.84 -10.53
#